data_AF-L8GY65-F1
#
_entry.id   AF-L8GY65-F1
#
_cell.length_a   1.000
_cell.length_b   1.000
_cell.length_c   1.000
_cell.angle_alpha   90.00
_cell.angle_beta   90.00
_cell.angle_gamma   90.00
#
_symmetry.space_group_name_H-M   'P 1'
#
loop_
_entity.id
_entity.type
_entity.pdbx_description
1 polymer ?
#
loop_
_entity_poly.entity_id
_entity_poly.type
_entity_poly.pdbx_seq_one_letter_code
_entity_poly.pdbx_strand_id
1 'polypeptide(L)'
;MGGGPRFPFPKWVWSPAGGWWCENPPNAQRNLRIVLGLNFAIAGAVFFISAANERRLLSHPTIPVPSQRWSAWTKVDDPDYKRKLAAYHKNKKPLWERILPDAMIQDEHGHH
;
A
#
# COMPACT_ATOMS: atom_id res chain seq x y z
N MET A 1 -19.84 13.23 6.40
CA MET A 1 -19.97 13.44 4.94
C MET A 1 -21.44 13.63 4.61
N GLY A 2 -21.94 14.87 4.74
CA GLY A 2 -23.35 15.19 4.44
C GLY A 2 -23.45 15.72 3.01
N GLY A 3 -24.16 15.02 2.14
CA GLY A 3 -24.52 15.55 0.83
C GLY A 3 -25.49 16.71 1.03
N GLY A 4 -25.14 17.88 0.50
CA GLY A 4 -26.05 19.03 0.50
C GLY A 4 -27.38 18.74 -0.22
N PRO A 5 -28.36 19.65 -0.11
CA PRO A 5 -29.67 19.46 -0.71
C PRO A 5 -29.57 19.19 -2.22
N ARG A 6 -30.30 18.18 -2.70
CA ARG A 6 -30.33 17.81 -4.11
C ARG A 6 -31.30 18.70 -4.87
N PHE A 7 -30.98 18.99 -6.13
CA PHE A 7 -31.85 19.69 -7.06
C PHE A 7 -32.39 18.75 -8.14
N PRO A 8 -33.52 19.07 -8.80
CA PRO A 8 -34.02 18.27 -9.92
C PRO A 8 -33.00 18.22 -11.07
N PHE A 9 -32.88 17.06 -11.71
CA PHE A 9 -31.92 16.83 -12.79
C PHE A 9 -32.55 15.96 -13.90
N PRO A 10 -32.06 16.05 -15.15
CA PRO A 10 -32.58 15.26 -16.25
C PRO A 10 -32.20 13.79 -16.12
N LYS A 11 -33.19 12.89 -16.06
CA LYS A 11 -32.99 11.43 -15.89
C LYS A 11 -32.60 10.69 -17.17
N TRP A 12 -32.79 11.31 -18.33
CA TRP A 12 -32.49 10.72 -19.64
C TRP A 12 -31.05 10.96 -20.09
N VAL A 13 -30.29 11.80 -19.39
CA VAL A 13 -28.90 12.08 -19.72
C VAL A 13 -28.02 10.98 -19.14
N TRP A 14 -27.29 10.29 -20.02
CA TRP A 14 -26.33 9.26 -19.64
C TRP A 14 -24.91 9.74 -19.90
N SER A 15 -24.00 9.43 -18.96
CA SER A 15 -22.56 9.66 -19.14
C SER A 15 -21.76 8.48 -18.57
N PRO A 16 -20.55 8.22 -19.10
CA PRO A 16 -19.73 7.09 -18.66
C PRO A 16 -19.23 7.22 -17.21
N ALA A 17 -19.07 8.44 -16.71
CA ALA A 17 -18.62 8.69 -15.33
C ALA A 17 -19.77 8.65 -14.30
N GLY A 18 -21.02 8.46 -14.75
CA GLY A 18 -22.23 8.55 -13.94
C GLY A 18 -23.06 9.80 -14.26
N GLY A 19 -23.85 10.27 -13.30
CA GLY A 19 -24.70 11.44 -13.44
C GLY A 19 -24.84 12.17 -12.12
N TRP A 20 -25.94 12.88 -11.92
CA TRP A 20 -26.20 13.61 -10.70
C TRP A 20 -26.55 12.65 -9.54
N TRP A 21 -25.78 12.74 -8.45
CA TRP A 21 -25.94 11.96 -7.21
C TRP A 21 -26.28 10.49 -7.44
N CYS A 22 -25.37 9.74 -8.09
CA CYS A 22 -25.48 8.29 -8.26
C CYS A 22 -25.39 7.55 -6.91
N GLU A 23 -26.42 7.72 -6.08
CA GLU A 23 -26.53 7.05 -4.80
C GLU A 23 -26.96 5.62 -5.00
N ASN A 24 -26.05 4.72 -4.63
CA ASN A 24 -26.29 3.30 -4.46
C ASN A 24 -27.00 2.64 -5.65
N PRO A 25 -26.39 2.66 -6.86
CA PRO A 25 -26.94 1.95 -8.00
C PRO A 25 -27.15 0.46 -7.63
N PRO A 26 -28.18 -0.23 -8.18
CA PRO A 26 -28.62 -1.54 -7.70
C PRO A 26 -27.52 -2.62 -7.59
N ASN A 27 -26.46 -2.49 -8.39
CA ASN A 27 -25.35 -3.44 -8.47
C ASN A 27 -23.99 -2.84 -8.06
N ALA A 28 -23.96 -1.72 -7.33
CA ALA A 28 -22.72 -1.02 -6.97
C ALA A 28 -21.67 -1.93 -6.35
N GLN A 29 -22.10 -2.75 -5.38
CA GLN A 29 -21.21 -3.64 -4.63
C GLN A 29 -20.66 -4.79 -5.48
N ARG A 30 -21.44 -5.30 -6.42
CA ARG A 30 -20.98 -6.36 -7.34
C ARG A 30 -19.98 -5.78 -8.35
N ASN A 31 -20.31 -4.63 -8.93
CA ASN A 31 -19.46 -3.99 -9.93
C ASN A 31 -18.11 -3.56 -9.32
N LEU A 32 -18.12 -3.01 -8.10
CA LEU A 32 -16.89 -2.68 -7.37
C LEU A 32 -16.01 -3.90 -7.14
N ARG A 33 -16.60 -5.03 -6.72
CA ARG A 33 -15.88 -6.28 -6.53
C ARG A 33 -15.22 -6.79 -7.81
N ILE A 34 -15.92 -6.68 -8.95
CA ILE A 34 -15.38 -7.08 -10.25
C ILE A 34 -14.21 -6.18 -10.64
N VAL A 35 -14.37 -4.86 -10.54
CA VAL A 35 -13.30 -3.90 -10.90
C VAL A 35 -12.09 -4.06 -10.00
N LEU A 36 -12.28 -4.19 -8.69
CA LEU A 36 -11.19 -4.45 -7.75
C LEU A 36 -10.51 -5.79 -8.04
N GLY A 37 -11.27 -6.86 -8.27
CA GLY A 37 -10.72 -8.16 -8.60
C GLY A 37 -9.85 -8.13 -9.86
N LEU A 38 -10.33 -7.47 -10.92
CA LEU A 38 -9.57 -7.28 -12.16
C LEU A 38 -8.30 -6.44 -11.92
N ASN A 39 -8.41 -5.36 -11.15
CA ASN A 39 -7.28 -4.49 -10.85
C ASN A 39 -6.19 -5.24 -10.06
N PHE A 40 -6.58 -6.03 -9.04
CA PHE A 40 -5.65 -6.86 -8.28
C PHE A 40 -5.02 -7.96 -9.13
N ALA A 41 -5.75 -8.58 -10.06
CA ALA A 41 -5.20 -9.57 -10.96
C ALA A 41 -4.10 -8.98 -11.86
N ILE A 42 -4.36 -7.82 -12.46
CA ILE A 42 -3.39 -7.12 -13.32
C ILE A 42 -2.20 -6.63 -12.49
N ALA A 43 -2.46 -5.96 -11.37
CA ALA A 43 -1.41 -5.45 -10.48
C ALA A 43 -0.53 -6.60 -9.94
N GLY A 44 -1.13 -7.73 -9.59
CA GLY A 44 -0.42 -8.93 -9.16
C GLY A 44 0.48 -9.49 -10.27
N ALA A 45 -0.03 -9.64 -11.49
CA ALA A 45 0.77 -10.11 -12.61
C ALA A 45 1.97 -9.18 -12.89
N VAL A 46 1.74 -7.87 -12.94
CA VAL A 46 2.82 -6.87 -13.12
C VAL A 46 3.81 -6.93 -11.96
N PHE A 47 3.34 -7.08 -10.72
CA PHE A 47 4.19 -7.21 -9.54
C PHE A 47 5.09 -8.45 -9.63
N PHE A 48 4.55 -9.62 -10.00
CA PHE A 48 5.35 -10.83 -10.13
C PHE A 48 6.40 -10.74 -11.24
N ILE A 49 6.03 -10.18 -12.40
CA ILE A 49 6.97 -9.93 -13.50
C ILE A 49 8.06 -8.97 -13.04
N SER A 50 7.69 -7.87 -12.38
CA SER A 50 8.62 -6.88 -11.83
C SER A 50 9.57 -7.51 -10.81
N ALA A 51 9.06 -8.29 -9.85
CA ALA A 51 9.87 -8.95 -8.84
C ALA A 51 10.82 -10.00 -9.43
N ALA A 52 10.40 -10.72 -10.48
CA ALA A 52 11.25 -11.67 -11.19
C ALA A 52 12.37 -11.00 -12.00
N ASN A 53 12.13 -9.78 -12.51
CA ASN A 53 13.06 -9.08 -13.39
C ASN A 53 13.86 -7.96 -12.70
N GLU A 54 13.51 -7.58 -11.47
CA GLU A 54 14.22 -6.53 -10.74
C GLU A 54 15.68 -6.90 -10.54
N ARG A 55 16.57 -6.12 -11.15
CA ARG A 55 18.03 -6.22 -11.05
C ARG A 55 18.62 -4.94 -10.48
N ARG A 56 19.65 -5.07 -9.65
CA ARG A 56 20.40 -3.95 -9.05
C ARG A 56 21.85 -4.04 -9.50
N LEU A 57 22.16 -3.36 -10.60
CA LEU A 57 23.48 -3.39 -11.23
C LEU A 57 24.48 -2.40 -10.62
N LEU A 58 23.99 -1.38 -9.90
CA LEU A 58 24.81 -0.43 -9.13
C LEU A 58 25.14 -0.99 -7.75
N SER A 59 26.12 -0.40 -7.08
CA SER A 59 26.54 -0.75 -5.71
C SER A 59 25.33 -1.03 -4.83
N HIS A 60 25.31 -2.22 -4.23
CA HIS A 60 24.18 -2.69 -3.43
C HIS A 60 23.84 -1.69 -2.32
N PRO A 61 22.56 -1.57 -1.94
CA PRO A 61 22.17 -0.67 -0.85
C PRO A 61 22.93 -0.97 0.45
N THR A 62 23.35 0.08 1.15
CA THR A 62 23.95 -0.03 2.49
C THR A 62 22.91 -0.48 3.53
N ILE A 63 21.64 -0.12 3.31
CA ILE A 63 20.50 -0.43 4.17
C ILE A 63 19.55 -1.36 3.40
N PRO A 64 19.03 -2.44 4.02
CA PRO A 64 18.11 -3.36 3.35
C PRO A 64 16.83 -2.64 2.92
N VAL A 65 16.50 -2.72 1.64
CA VAL A 65 15.26 -2.12 1.09
C VAL A 65 14.13 -3.15 1.05
N PRO A 66 12.85 -2.72 1.13
CA PRO A 66 11.72 -3.65 1.13
C PRO A 66 11.64 -4.54 -0.10
N SER A 67 11.94 -4.02 -1.30
CA SER A 67 11.81 -4.81 -2.54
C SER A 67 12.79 -5.97 -2.66
N GLN A 68 13.92 -5.94 -1.94
CA GLN A 68 14.85 -7.07 -1.86
C GLN A 68 14.21 -8.33 -1.25
N ARG A 69 13.07 -8.20 -0.53
CA ARG A 69 12.38 -9.34 0.10
C ARG A 69 11.71 -10.27 -0.89
N TRP A 70 11.23 -9.73 -2.02
CA TRP A 70 10.46 -10.47 -3.01
C TRP A 70 11.13 -10.54 -4.38
N SER A 71 12.21 -9.79 -4.60
CA SER A 71 12.99 -9.89 -5.83
C SER A 71 13.75 -11.21 -5.95
N ALA A 72 13.69 -11.83 -7.13
CA ALA A 72 14.34 -13.11 -7.41
C ALA A 72 15.88 -13.00 -7.37
N TRP A 73 16.43 -11.86 -7.76
CA TRP A 73 17.86 -11.66 -7.96
C TRP A 73 18.60 -11.08 -6.76
N THR A 74 17.90 -10.80 -5.66
CA THR A 74 18.48 -10.18 -4.45
C THR A 74 19.78 -10.84 -3.98
N LYS A 75 19.87 -12.17 -3.96
CA LYS A 75 21.06 -12.87 -3.46
C LYS A 75 22.27 -12.77 -4.39
N VAL A 76 22.00 -12.63 -5.69
CA VAL A 76 23.04 -12.47 -6.71
C VAL A 76 23.57 -11.05 -6.70
N ASP A 77 22.65 -10.08 -6.63
CA ASP A 77 22.99 -8.66 -6.67
C ASP A 77 23.53 -8.14 -5.31
N ASP A 78 23.07 -8.71 -4.18
CA ASP A 78 23.49 -8.37 -2.81
C ASP A 78 23.68 -9.65 -1.96
N PRO A 79 24.84 -10.31 -2.04
CA PRO A 79 25.12 -11.52 -1.24
C PRO A 79 25.11 -11.25 0.28
N ASP A 80 25.40 -10.02 0.70
CA ASP A 80 25.43 -9.59 2.09
C ASP A 80 24.05 -9.24 2.68
N TYR A 81 22.98 -9.32 1.87
CA TYR A 81 21.64 -8.85 2.25
C TYR A 81 21.17 -9.38 3.61
N LYS A 82 21.35 -10.66 3.89
CA LYS A 82 20.92 -11.29 5.15
C LYS A 82 21.61 -10.69 6.37
N ARG A 83 22.92 -10.40 6.26
CA ARG A 83 23.72 -9.79 7.33
C ARG A 83 23.23 -8.37 7.63
N LYS A 84 23.01 -7.58 6.58
CA LYS A 84 22.47 -6.22 6.69
C LYS A 84 21.06 -6.21 7.28
N LEU A 85 20.22 -7.15 6.87
CA LEU A 85 18.86 -7.31 7.39
C LEU A 85 18.86 -7.62 8.90
N ALA A 86 19.72 -8.54 9.35
CA ALA A 86 19.88 -8.85 10.77
C ALA A 86 20.38 -7.64 11.58
N ALA A 87 21.37 -6.92 11.07
CA ALA A 87 21.87 -5.69 11.70
C ALA A 87 20.78 -4.60 11.77
N TYR A 88 19.97 -4.46 10.71
CA TYR A 88 18.85 -3.51 10.68
C TYR A 88 17.78 -3.87 11.72
N HIS A 89 17.44 -5.16 11.87
CA HIS A 89 16.46 -5.60 12.86
C HIS A 89 16.93 -5.42 14.30
N LYS A 90 18.23 -5.60 14.58
CA LYS A 90 18.81 -5.40 15.92
C LYS A 90 18.63 -3.96 16.42
N ASN A 91 18.68 -2.98 15.52
CA ASN A 91 18.59 -1.56 15.85
C ASN A 91 17.19 -0.96 15.64
N LYS A 92 16.20 -1.78 15.24
CA LYS A 92 14.88 -1.28 14.85
C LYS A 92 14.01 -1.07 16.09
N LYS A 93 13.78 0.18 16.45
CA LYS A 93 12.72 0.59 17.40
C LYS A 93 11.34 0.08 16.93
N PRO A 94 10.44 -0.33 17.86
CA PRO A 94 9.07 -0.69 17.52
C PRO A 94 8.39 0.42 16.71
N LEU A 95 7.45 0.02 15.85
CA LEU A 95 6.80 0.93 14.92
C LEU A 95 6.11 2.10 15.64
N TRP A 96 5.48 1.81 16.78
CA TRP A 96 4.76 2.80 17.57
C TRP A 96 5.69 3.88 18.16
N GLU A 97 6.87 3.52 18.64
CA GLU A 97 7.88 4.48 19.12
C GLU A 97 8.38 5.42 18.00
N ARG A 98 8.35 4.96 16.73
CA ARG A 98 8.77 5.78 15.59
C ARG A 98 7.69 6.71 15.06
N ILE A 99 6.42 6.28 15.13
CA ILE A 99 5.30 7.06 14.59
C ILE A 99 4.77 8.04 15.64
N LEU A 100 4.76 7.63 16.92
CA LEU A 100 4.21 8.39 18.03
C LEU A 100 5.15 8.28 19.24
N PRO A 101 6.32 8.94 19.22
CA PRO A 101 7.26 8.89 20.35
C PRO A 101 6.65 9.46 21.63
N ASP A 102 5.88 10.55 21.54
CA ASP A 102 5.34 11.27 22.70
C ASP A 102 4.20 10.53 23.41
N ALA A 103 3.53 9.62 22.70
CA ALA A 103 2.41 8.84 23.22
C ALA A 103 2.84 7.65 24.10
N MET A 104 4.14 7.35 24.18
CA MET A 104 4.71 6.32 25.06
C MET A 104 5.40 6.93 26.30
N ILE A 105 5.68 8.24 26.26
CA ILE A 105 6.35 8.99 27.35
C ILE A 105 5.36 9.33 28.48
N GLN A 106 4.07 9.47 28.15
CA GLN A 106 3.02 9.74 29.14
C GLN A 106 2.75 8.54 30.05
N ASP A 107 2.97 7.33 29.55
CA ASP A 107 2.77 6.04 30.20
C ASP A 107 3.81 5.78 31.29
N GLU A 108 5.05 6.24 31.06
CA GLU A 108 6.14 6.12 32.03
C GLU A 108 6.10 7.20 33.14
N HIS A 109 5.24 8.21 33.03
CA HIS A 109 5.13 9.33 33.98
C HIS A 109 3.74 9.43 34.65
N GLY A 110 2.87 8.43 34.47
CA GLY A 110 1.52 8.40 35.03
C GLY A 110 1.34 7.33 36.11
N HIS A 111 1.06 7.79 37.33
CA HIS A 111 0.63 7.05 38.55
C HIS A 111 1.74 6.57 39.50
N HIS A 112 2.30 7.54 40.23
CA HIS A 112 2.47 7.45 41.68
C HIS A 112 1.39 8.28 42.37
#